data_AF-A0AAE4CXZ7-F1
#
_entry.id   AF-A0AAE4CXZ7-F1
#
_cell.length_a   1.000
_cell.length_b   1.000
_cell.length_c   1.000
_cell.angle_alpha   90.00
_cell.angle_beta   90.00
_cell.angle_gamma   90.00
#
_symmetry.space_group_name_H-M   'P 1'
#
loop_
_entity.id
_entity.type
_entity.pdbx_description
1 polymer ?
#
loop_
_entity_poly.entity_id
_entity_poly.type
_entity_poly.pdbx_seq_one_letter_code
_entity_poly.pdbx_strand_id
1 'polypeptide(L)'
;MSEEPRWEEDEVEAAAAEARAIGGVAGDEGLDPADRPLVEAGEGEAEGFELAEEELVEHATHGDQQSAHAILRDQGADEDPRAADQTDAEADEERSSEREDSDYDR
;
A
#
# COMPACT_ATOMS: atom_id res chain seq x y z
N MET A 1 20.08 33.05 41.35
CA MET A 1 20.03 32.77 39.91
C MET A 1 21.41 32.30 39.57
N SER A 2 21.58 31.01 39.33
CA SER A 2 22.90 30.46 38.98
C SER A 2 23.18 30.90 37.54
N GLU A 3 24.27 31.63 37.34
CA GLU A 3 24.81 31.91 36.01
C GLU A 3 25.24 30.57 35.43
N GLU A 4 24.60 30.14 34.35
CA GLU A 4 25.07 28.98 33.57
C GLU A 4 26.50 29.30 33.13
N PRO A 5 27.46 28.41 33.39
CA PRO A 5 28.84 28.70 33.11
C PRO A 5 29.04 28.78 31.59
N ARG A 6 29.67 29.86 31.11
CA ARG A 6 29.95 30.19 29.69
C ARG A 6 30.33 29.02 28.77
N TRP A 7 30.98 27.96 29.28
CA TRP A 7 31.33 26.78 28.48
C TRP A 7 30.09 25.98 28.04
N GLU A 8 29.00 25.98 28.80
CA GLU A 8 27.74 25.35 28.39
C GLU A 8 27.11 26.11 27.21
N GLU A 9 27.18 27.45 27.23
CA GLU A 9 26.71 28.30 26.13
C GLU A 9 27.54 28.06 24.84
N ASP A 10 28.87 27.96 24.99
CA ASP A 10 29.80 27.68 23.88
C ASP A 10 29.50 26.30 23.24
N GLU A 11 29.26 25.27 24.04
CA GLU A 11 28.92 23.91 23.57
C GLU A 11 27.54 23.86 22.90
N VAL A 12 26.55 24.62 23.42
CA VAL A 12 25.22 24.71 22.80
C VAL A 12 25.28 25.38 21.43
N GLU A 13 26.02 26.47 21.28
CA GLU A 13 26.17 27.14 19.98
C GLU A 13 26.95 26.25 18.99
N ALA A 14 27.97 25.52 19.46
CA ALA A 14 28.70 24.56 18.63
C ALA A 14 27.78 23.44 18.11
N ALA A 15 26.97 22.83 19.00
CA ALA A 15 26.01 21.81 18.62
C ALA A 15 24.93 22.35 17.66
N ALA A 16 24.44 23.59 17.88
CA ALA A 16 23.48 24.23 17.00
C ALA A 16 24.07 24.51 15.60
N ALA A 17 25.33 24.92 15.53
CA ALA A 17 26.03 25.14 14.26
C ALA A 17 26.24 23.83 13.49
N GLU A 18 26.63 22.75 14.17
CA GLU A 18 26.76 21.43 13.55
C GLU A 18 25.41 20.91 13.05
N ALA A 19 24.34 21.04 13.83
CA ALA A 19 23.00 20.59 13.43
C ALA A 19 22.50 21.32 12.18
N ARG A 20 22.75 22.63 12.05
CA ARG A 20 22.42 23.40 10.85
C ARG A 20 23.16 22.89 9.61
N ALA A 21 24.35 22.30 9.77
CA ALA A 21 25.16 21.83 8.65
C ALA A 21 24.74 20.44 8.11
N ILE A 22 23.97 19.65 8.87
CA ILE A 22 23.58 18.28 8.45
C ILE A 22 22.62 18.29 7.25
N GLY A 23 21.75 19.31 7.14
CA GLY A 23 20.65 19.34 6.15
C GLY A 23 21.02 19.82 4.74
N GLY A 24 22.19 20.43 4.54
CA GLY A 24 22.53 21.08 3.27
C GLY A 24 21.66 22.32 2.98
N VAL A 25 21.73 22.82 1.74
CA VAL A 25 20.89 23.91 1.22
C VAL A 25 19.86 23.33 0.26
N ALA A 26 18.61 23.77 0.37
CA ALA A 26 17.52 23.30 -0.47
C ALA A 26 17.48 24.03 -1.83
N GLY A 27 18.16 25.17 -1.94
CA GLY A 27 18.25 25.95 -3.18
C GLY A 27 17.02 26.82 -3.46
N ASP A 28 16.05 26.84 -2.53
CA ASP A 28 14.80 27.58 -2.58
C ASP A 28 14.79 28.81 -1.65
N GLU A 29 15.91 29.10 -0.98
CA GLU A 29 15.98 30.10 0.10
C GLU A 29 15.75 31.54 -0.39
N GLY A 30 15.87 31.77 -1.69
CA GLY A 30 15.62 33.06 -2.35
C GLY A 30 14.21 33.21 -2.92
N LEU A 31 13.36 32.19 -2.83
CA LEU A 31 11.98 32.24 -3.32
C LEU A 31 11.06 32.99 -2.35
N ASP A 32 9.95 33.50 -2.86
CA ASP A 32 8.86 33.97 -2.01
C ASP A 32 8.38 32.79 -1.14
N PRO A 33 8.24 32.95 0.20
CA PRO A 33 7.64 31.93 1.05
C PRO A 33 6.30 31.38 0.55
N ALA A 34 5.54 32.16 -0.24
CA ALA A 34 4.31 31.68 -0.88
C ALA A 34 4.55 30.69 -2.04
N ASP A 35 5.68 30.80 -2.73
CA ASP A 35 6.03 29.97 -3.89
C ASP A 35 6.80 28.70 -3.50
N ARG A 36 7.49 28.70 -2.34
CA ARG A 36 8.25 27.55 -1.84
C ARG A 36 7.45 26.24 -1.81
N PRO A 37 6.20 26.19 -1.30
CA PRO A 37 5.42 24.95 -1.29
C PRO A 37 5.11 24.41 -2.69
N LEU A 38 4.99 25.29 -3.69
CA LEU A 38 4.71 24.87 -5.07
C LEU A 38 5.95 24.22 -5.70
N VAL A 39 7.12 24.82 -5.47
CA VAL A 39 8.40 24.29 -5.97
C VAL A 39 8.77 22.99 -5.26
N GLU A 40 8.58 22.92 -3.94
CA GLU A 40 8.76 21.68 -3.16
C GLU A 40 7.79 20.57 -3.62
N ALA A 41 6.61 20.94 -4.12
CA ALA A 41 5.62 20.02 -4.67
C ALA A 41 5.78 19.74 -6.18
N GLY A 42 6.89 20.17 -6.80
CA GLY A 42 7.19 19.89 -8.21
C GLY A 42 6.35 20.67 -9.22
N GLU A 43 5.68 21.76 -8.82
CA GLU A 43 4.84 22.63 -9.68
C GLU A 43 3.74 21.91 -10.48
N GLY A 44 3.40 20.67 -10.11
CA GLY A 44 2.43 19.82 -10.83
C GLY A 44 3.03 19.01 -11.97
N GLU A 45 4.36 18.93 -12.09
CA GLU A 45 5.04 17.96 -12.94
C GLU A 45 4.95 16.56 -12.33
N ALA A 46 4.57 15.57 -13.14
CA ALA A 46 4.41 14.20 -12.68
C ALA A 46 5.77 13.56 -12.38
N GLU A 47 6.02 13.23 -11.12
CA GLU A 47 7.20 12.52 -10.66
C GLU A 47 7.04 10.99 -10.81
N GLY A 48 8.11 10.26 -10.50
CA GLY A 48 8.15 8.79 -10.67
C GLY A 48 7.06 8.03 -9.93
N PHE A 49 6.49 8.57 -8.84
CA PHE A 49 5.38 7.94 -8.14
C PHE A 49 4.06 8.12 -8.88
N GLU A 50 3.77 9.31 -9.40
CA GLU A 50 2.55 9.60 -10.15
C GLU A 50 2.53 8.86 -11.49
N LEU A 51 3.69 8.80 -12.17
CA LEU A 51 3.86 7.98 -13.37
C LEU A 51 3.67 6.49 -13.07
N ALA A 52 4.20 5.99 -11.95
CA ALA A 52 3.99 4.60 -11.54
C ALA A 52 2.52 4.31 -11.20
N GLU A 53 1.80 5.27 -10.61
CA GLU A 53 0.35 5.13 -10.40
C GLU A 53 -0.42 5.12 -11.73
N GLU A 54 -0.06 5.95 -12.70
CA GLU A 54 -0.64 5.93 -14.04
C GLU A 54 -0.40 4.58 -14.74
N GLU A 55 0.83 4.06 -14.68
CA GLU A 55 1.17 2.72 -15.19
C GLU A 55 0.37 1.62 -14.46
N LEU A 56 0.22 1.72 -13.14
CA LEU A 56 -0.60 0.77 -12.37
C LEU A 56 -2.07 0.85 -12.76
N VAL A 57 -2.61 2.04 -12.99
CA VAL A 57 -3.98 2.22 -13.48
C VAL A 57 -4.11 1.63 -14.88
N GLU A 58 -3.18 1.88 -15.80
CA GLU A 58 -3.16 1.30 -17.14
C GLU A 58 -3.10 -0.23 -17.10
N HIS A 59 -2.23 -0.81 -16.27
CA HIS A 59 -2.08 -2.26 -16.14
C HIS A 59 -3.24 -2.92 -15.39
N ALA A 60 -3.85 -2.23 -14.41
CA ALA A 60 -4.97 -2.75 -13.64
C ALA A 60 -6.31 -2.53 -14.34
N THR A 61 -6.43 -1.50 -15.17
CA THR A 61 -7.59 -1.33 -16.04
C THR A 61 -7.55 -2.42 -17.09
N HIS A 62 -8.42 -3.41 -16.89
CA HIS A 62 -8.70 -4.48 -17.85
C HIS A 62 -9.43 -3.87 -19.05
N GLY A 63 -8.73 -3.05 -19.83
CA GLY A 63 -9.22 -2.38 -21.03
C GLY A 63 -9.46 -3.34 -22.19
N ASP A 64 -9.00 -4.59 -22.08
CA ASP A 64 -9.34 -5.63 -23.02
C ASP A 64 -10.43 -6.55 -22.44
N GLN A 65 -11.59 -6.54 -23.10
CA GLN A 65 -12.62 -7.57 -22.95
C GLN A 65 -12.12 -8.96 -23.45
N GLN A 66 -10.80 -9.17 -23.56
CA GLN A 66 -10.12 -10.31 -24.14
C GLN A 66 -9.14 -10.97 -23.15
N SER A 67 -8.99 -10.47 -21.92
CA SER A 67 -8.13 -11.06 -20.88
C SER A 67 -8.44 -12.54 -20.64
N ALA A 68 -9.72 -12.93 -20.71
CA ALA A 68 -10.13 -14.33 -20.62
C ALA A 68 -9.85 -15.14 -21.90
N HIS A 69 -9.72 -14.52 -23.08
CA HIS A 69 -9.55 -15.23 -24.35
C HIS A 69 -8.21 -16.00 -24.41
N ALA A 70 -7.14 -15.41 -23.88
CA ALA A 70 -5.84 -16.10 -23.79
C ALA A 70 -5.92 -17.32 -22.86
N ILE A 71 -6.56 -17.16 -21.69
CA ILE A 71 -6.75 -18.24 -20.72
C ILE A 71 -7.62 -19.36 -21.31
N LEU A 72 -8.74 -19.00 -21.95
CA LEU A 72 -9.66 -19.97 -22.56
C LEU A 72 -9.05 -20.70 -23.76
N ARG A 73 -8.12 -20.05 -24.48
CA ARG A 73 -7.39 -20.69 -25.57
C ARG A 73 -6.37 -21.70 -25.05
N ASP A 74 -5.69 -21.38 -23.94
CA ASP A 74 -4.58 -22.17 -23.41
C ASP A 74 -5.01 -23.19 -22.34
N GLN A 75 -6.29 -23.21 -21.96
CA GLN A 75 -6.84 -24.11 -20.92
C GLN A 75 -6.66 -25.61 -21.20
N GLY A 76 -6.24 -25.98 -22.42
CA GLY A 76 -6.03 -27.38 -22.81
C GLY A 76 -7.35 -28.15 -22.92
N ALA A 77 -7.24 -29.45 -23.20
CA ALA A 77 -8.39 -30.34 -23.10
C ALA A 77 -8.55 -30.76 -21.63
N ASP A 78 -9.80 -30.93 -21.17
CA ASP A 78 -10.08 -31.49 -19.85
C ASP A 78 -9.35 -32.82 -19.68
N GLU A 79 -8.60 -32.95 -18.58
CA GLU A 79 -7.77 -34.13 -18.33
C GLU A 79 -8.62 -35.40 -18.08
N ASP A 80 -9.86 -35.22 -17.62
CA ASP A 80 -10.84 -36.30 -17.46
C ASP A 80 -12.01 -36.13 -18.45
N PRO A 81 -12.06 -36.95 -19.52
CA PRO A 81 -13.15 -36.90 -20.50
C PRO A 81 -14.51 -37.32 -19.93
N ARG A 82 -14.55 -37.84 -18.69
CA ARG A 82 -15.77 -38.23 -17.99
C ARG A 82 -16.20 -37.21 -16.93
N ALA A 83 -15.45 -36.12 -16.71
CA ALA A 83 -15.81 -35.11 -15.72
C ALA A 83 -17.22 -34.52 -15.96
N ALA A 84 -17.62 -34.36 -17.22
CA ALA A 84 -18.94 -33.85 -17.59
C ALA A 84 -20.11 -34.82 -17.32
N ASP A 85 -19.83 -36.12 -17.17
CA ASP A 85 -20.82 -37.19 -16.90
C ASP A 85 -20.68 -37.74 -15.46
N GLN A 86 -19.77 -37.18 -14.67
CA GLN A 86 -19.60 -37.57 -13.28
C GLN A 86 -20.67 -36.91 -12.43
N THR A 87 -21.42 -37.75 -11.72
CA THR A 87 -22.25 -37.33 -10.60
C THR A 87 -21.42 -37.50 -9.34
N ASP A 88 -21.22 -36.41 -8.60
CA ASP A 88 -20.59 -36.46 -7.29
C ASP A 88 -21.42 -37.38 -6.38
N ALA A 89 -20.74 -38.23 -5.60
CA ALA A 89 -21.41 -39.03 -4.59
C ALA A 89 -21.97 -38.13 -3.50
N GLU A 90 -23.17 -38.43 -3.01
CA GLU A 90 -23.73 -37.71 -1.87
C GLU A 90 -22.84 -37.91 -0.63
N ALA A 91 -22.67 -36.84 0.15
CA ALA A 91 -21.99 -36.91 1.43
C ALA A 91 -22.80 -37.80 2.40
N ASP A 92 -22.10 -38.53 3.26
CA ASP A 92 -22.76 -39.27 4.32
C ASP A 92 -23.25 -38.32 5.43
N GLU A 93 -24.41 -38.66 6.02
CA GLU A 93 -24.95 -37.94 7.16
C GLU A 93 -24.59 -38.66 8.46
N GLU A 94 -23.87 -37.97 9.35
CA GLU A 94 -23.62 -38.43 10.71
C GLU A 94 -24.72 -37.92 11.66
N ARG A 95 -25.23 -38.79 12.52
CA ARG A 95 -26.22 -38.40 13.54
C ARG A 95 -25.54 -37.54 14.62
N SER A 96 -25.95 -36.28 14.77
CA SER A 96 -25.48 -35.45 15.87
C SER A 96 -25.84 -36.09 17.22
N SER A 97 -24.87 -36.07 18.14
CA SER A 97 -25.03 -36.51 19.53
C SER A 97 -25.42 -35.36 20.46
N GLU A 98 -25.56 -34.15 19.93
CA GLU A 98 -26.06 -33.00 20.67
C GLU A 98 -27.49 -33.30 21.12
N ARG A 99 -27.71 -33.21 22.43
CA ARG A 99 -29.07 -33.25 22.98
C ARG A 99 -29.68 -31.89 22.66
N GLU A 100 -30.86 -31.85 22.06
CA GLU A 100 -31.68 -30.64 22.05
C GLU A 100 -31.78 -30.17 23.50
N ASP A 101 -31.17 -29.02 23.80
CA ASP A 101 -31.34 -28.36 25.09
C ASP A 101 -32.83 -28.04 25.19
N SER A 102 -33.55 -28.93 25.88
CA SER A 102 -34.94 -28.80 26.27
C SER A 102 -35.21 -27.35 26.65
N ASP A 103 -36.02 -26.68 25.85
CA ASP A 103 -36.54 -25.34 26.11
C ASP A 103 -36.92 -25.24 27.59
N TYR A 104 -36.28 -24.31 28.30
CA TYR A 104 -36.55 -24.01 29.69
C TYR A 104 -38.06 -23.78 29.88
N ASP A 105 -38.66 -24.62 30.73
CA ASP A 105 -40.03 -24.50 31.27
C ASP A 105 -40.38 -23.04 31.59
N ARG A 106 -41.49 -22.55 31.01
CA ARG A 106 -42.08 -21.22 31.29
C ARG A 106 -43.19 -21.31 32.33
#